data_AF-A0A355AYR3-F1
#
_entry.id   AF-A0A355AYR3-F1
#
_cell.length_a   1.000
_cell.length_b   1.000
_cell.length_c   1.000
_cell.angle_alpha   90.00
_cell.angle_beta   90.00
_cell.angle_gamma   90.00
#
_symmetry.space_group_name_H-M   'P 1'
#
loop_
_entity.id
_entity.type
_entity.pdbx_description
1 polymer ?
#
loop_
_entity_poly.entity_id
_entity_poly.type
_entity_poly.pdbx_seq_one_letter_code
_entity_poly.pdbx_strand_id
1 'polypeptide(L)'
;MAFLLIGAFALTGALFAQGTAFGAARNLALATASTGGSWYPTGVLLAQLWTEKVSGVKVTANPTKGSVQNCDLLRRDQVDLTYMQNNIARQC
;
A
#
# COMPACT_ATOMS: atom_id res chain seq x y z
N MET A 1 13.06 7.79 -51.58
CA MET A 1 13.74 8.31 -50.38
C MET A 1 12.83 9.06 -49.38
N ALA A 2 11.67 9.61 -49.75
CA ALA A 2 10.82 10.38 -48.83
C ALA A 2 10.15 9.55 -47.71
N PHE A 3 9.89 8.26 -47.93
CA PHE A 3 9.26 7.37 -46.93
C PHE A 3 10.18 6.96 -45.77
N LEU A 4 11.51 7.09 -45.94
CA LEU A 4 12.49 6.75 -44.89
C LEU A 4 12.72 7.89 -43.87
N LEU A 5 12.36 9.13 -44.22
CA LEU A 5 12.52 10.30 -43.32
C LEU A 5 11.33 10.45 -42.36
N ILE A 6 10.14 10.00 -42.74
CA ILE A 6 8.93 10.04 -41.89
C ILE A 6 9.03 9.01 -40.76
N GLY A 7 9.62 7.83 -41.04
CA GLY A 7 9.85 6.78 -40.04
C GLY A 7 10.84 7.19 -38.94
N ALA A 8 11.86 7.99 -39.28
CA ALA A 8 12.85 8.47 -38.32
C ALA A 8 12.25 9.52 -37.35
N PHE A 9 11.35 10.37 -37.81
CA PHE A 9 10.70 11.39 -36.98
C PHE A 9 9.69 10.79 -35.97
N ALA A 10 8.99 9.74 -36.40
CA ALA A 10 8.06 9.00 -35.53
C ALA A 10 8.79 8.24 -34.40
N LEU A 11 10.00 7.75 -34.66
CA LEU A 11 10.79 7.02 -33.66
C LEU A 11 11.40 7.94 -32.59
N THR A 12 11.78 9.17 -32.96
CA THR A 12 12.26 10.18 -32.00
C THR A 12 11.15 10.74 -31.11
N GLY A 13 9.91 10.85 -31.59
CA GLY A 13 8.78 11.35 -30.78
C GLY A 13 8.38 10.42 -29.62
N ALA A 14 8.62 9.10 -29.76
CA ALA A 14 8.27 8.11 -28.75
C ALA A 14 9.20 8.14 -27.52
N LEU A 15 10.42 8.70 -27.63
CA LEU A 15 11.37 8.79 -26.52
C LEU A 15 11.10 9.97 -25.56
N PHE A 16 10.33 10.98 -25.99
CA PHE A 16 9.98 12.16 -25.18
C PHE A 16 8.63 12.03 -24.45
N ALA A 17 7.88 10.94 -24.66
CA ALA A 17 6.59 10.69 -24.02
C ALA A 17 6.71 9.94 -22.68
N GLN A 18 7.87 10.02 -22.00
CA GLN A 18 7.98 9.59 -20.61
C GLN A 18 7.32 10.64 -19.72
N GLY A 19 5.99 10.69 -19.80
CA GLY A 19 5.17 11.45 -18.87
C GLY A 19 5.51 10.97 -17.46
N THR A 20 5.88 11.92 -16.59
CA THR A 20 6.03 11.67 -15.17
C THR A 20 4.71 11.14 -14.64
N ALA A 21 4.62 9.83 -14.42
CA ALA A 21 3.50 9.22 -13.73
C ALA A 21 3.47 9.84 -12.32
N PHE A 22 2.55 10.78 -12.09
CA PHE A 22 2.21 11.22 -10.75
C PHE A 22 1.85 9.94 -9.96
N GLY A 23 2.68 9.63 -8.96
CA GLY A 23 2.81 8.30 -8.39
C GLY A 23 1.48 7.65 -8.02
N ALA A 24 1.29 6.41 -8.47
CA ALA A 24 0.14 5.59 -8.09
C ALA A 24 0.04 5.51 -6.55
N ALA A 25 -1.19 5.62 -6.03
CA ALA A 25 -1.41 5.53 -4.59
C ALA A 25 -0.87 4.18 -4.07
N ARG A 26 -0.05 4.22 -3.01
CA ARG A 26 0.46 3.01 -2.36
C ARG A 26 -0.67 2.38 -1.56
N ASN A 27 -1.02 1.14 -1.90
CA ASN A 27 -1.97 0.36 -1.12
C ASN A 27 -1.24 -0.23 0.09
N LEU A 28 -1.77 0.00 1.29
CA LEU A 28 -1.24 -0.49 2.55
C LEU A 28 -2.24 -1.43 3.21
N ALA A 29 -1.77 -2.60 3.65
CA ALA A 29 -2.56 -3.53 4.44
C ALA A 29 -2.32 -3.34 5.94
N LEU A 30 -3.39 -3.16 6.72
CA LEU A 30 -3.38 -2.99 8.17
C LEU A 30 -3.94 -4.25 8.86
N ALA A 31 -3.08 -5.03 9.50
CA ALA A 31 -3.47 -6.17 10.32
C ALA A 31 -4.04 -5.73 11.68
N THR A 32 -5.21 -6.25 12.06
CA THR A 32 -5.95 -5.84 13.26
C THR A 32 -6.12 -6.98 14.28
N ALA A 33 -7.34 -7.44 14.54
CA ALA A 33 -7.71 -8.57 15.39
C ALA A 33 -8.99 -9.21 14.84
N SER A 34 -9.66 -10.06 15.61
CA SER A 34 -10.96 -10.60 15.22
C SER A 34 -11.99 -9.48 15.07
N THR A 35 -13.03 -9.70 14.26
CA THR A 35 -14.09 -8.72 14.03
C THR A 35 -14.86 -8.33 15.29
N GLY A 36 -14.86 -9.19 16.32
CA GLY A 36 -15.42 -8.91 17.64
C GLY A 36 -14.46 -8.24 18.63
N GLY A 37 -13.18 -8.07 18.27
CA GLY A 37 -12.18 -7.37 19.10
C GLY A 37 -12.14 -5.87 18.82
N SER A 38 -11.65 -5.07 19.77
CA SER A 38 -11.65 -3.59 19.67
C SER A 38 -10.75 -3.04 18.55
N TRP A 39 -9.72 -3.79 18.12
CA TRP A 39 -8.78 -3.33 17.08
C TRP A 39 -9.36 -3.36 15.66
N TYR A 40 -10.35 -4.21 15.38
CA TYR A 40 -10.95 -4.27 14.06
C TYR A 40 -11.75 -3.00 13.71
N PRO A 41 -12.76 -2.56 14.51
CA PRO A 41 -13.52 -1.36 14.18
C PRO A 41 -12.66 -0.10 14.21
N THR A 42 -11.69 0.00 15.14
CA THR A 42 -10.74 1.13 15.18
C THR A 42 -9.78 1.12 14.00
N GLY A 43 -9.32 -0.06 13.56
CA GLY A 43 -8.51 -0.20 12.34
C GLY A 43 -9.26 0.19 11.07
N VAL A 44 -10.55 -0.15 10.95
CA VAL A 44 -11.39 0.28 9.81
C VAL A 44 -11.49 1.80 9.76
N LEU A 45 -11.78 2.45 10.89
CA LEU A 45 -11.84 3.92 10.96
C LEU A 45 -10.48 4.57 10.65
N LEU A 46 -9.39 4.01 11.16
CA LEU A 46 -8.03 4.50 10.87
C LEU A 46 -7.69 4.36 9.38
N ALA A 47 -8.01 3.22 8.78
CA ALA A 47 -7.76 2.97 7.36
C ALA A 47 -8.55 3.93 6.47
N GLN A 48 -9.80 4.21 6.81
CA GLN A 48 -10.61 5.22 6.13
C GLN A 48 -10.00 6.61 6.27
N LEU A 49 -9.69 7.04 7.50
CA LEU A 49 -9.13 8.36 7.77
C LEU A 49 -7.81 8.58 7.02
N TRP A 50 -6.92 7.59 7.01
CA TRP A 50 -5.64 7.71 6.30
C TRP A 50 -5.82 7.74 4.79
N THR A 51 -6.72 6.93 4.26
CA THR A 51 -7.07 6.98 2.82
C THR A 51 -7.63 8.35 2.42
N GLU A 52 -8.39 9.00 3.31
CA GLU A 52 -8.98 10.32 3.03
C GLU A 52 -8.02 11.50 3.23
N LYS A 53 -7.09 11.40 4.20
CA LYS A 53 -6.30 12.54 4.67
C LYS A 53 -4.83 12.49 4.30
N VAL A 54 -4.30 11.31 3.99
CA VAL A 54 -2.89 11.14 3.61
C VAL A 54 -2.81 10.96 2.10
N SER A 55 -2.23 11.95 1.42
CA SER A 55 -2.08 11.90 -0.03
C SER A 55 -1.16 10.75 -0.46
N GLY A 56 -1.54 10.06 -1.54
CA GLY A 56 -0.72 9.02 -2.13
C GLY A 56 -0.75 7.67 -1.42
N VAL A 57 -1.63 7.45 -0.43
CA VAL A 57 -1.83 6.15 0.20
C VAL A 57 -3.30 5.74 0.22
N LYS A 58 -3.53 4.44 0.15
CA LYS A 58 -4.84 3.82 0.37
C LYS A 58 -4.67 2.68 1.35
N VAL A 59 -5.37 2.72 2.48
CA VAL A 59 -5.20 1.74 3.56
C VAL A 59 -6.42 0.84 3.61
N THR A 60 -6.21 -0.46 3.85
CA THR A 60 -7.28 -1.43 4.09
C THR A 60 -7.00 -2.17 5.37
N ALA A 61 -8.00 -2.23 6.26
CA ALA A 61 -7.91 -2.96 7.51
C ALA A 61 -8.40 -4.40 7.32
N ASN A 62 -7.61 -5.37 7.79
CA ASN A 62 -7.87 -6.79 7.65
C ASN A 62 -7.95 -7.45 9.03
N PRO A 63 -8.97 -8.30 9.29
CA PRO A 63 -9.07 -9.02 10.55
C PRO A 63 -8.01 -10.12 10.63
N THR A 64 -7.51 -10.35 11.84
CA THR A 64 -6.47 -11.36 12.13
C THR A 64 -6.74 -12.05 13.48
N LYS A 65 -5.82 -12.88 13.94
CA LYS A 65 -5.80 -13.53 15.25
C LYS A 65 -5.05 -12.71 16.32
N GLY A 66 -4.71 -11.44 16.04
CA GLY A 66 -4.04 -10.53 16.97
C GLY A 66 -2.50 -10.58 16.95
N SER A 67 -1.86 -10.06 18.00
CA SER A 67 -0.44 -9.65 18.02
C SER A 67 0.56 -10.70 17.49
N VAL A 68 0.41 -11.98 17.87
CA VAL A 68 1.38 -13.02 17.47
C VAL A 68 1.31 -13.27 15.96
N GLN A 69 0.10 -13.38 15.41
CA GLN A 69 -0.07 -13.52 13.96
C GLN A 69 0.35 -12.23 13.25
N ASN A 70 -0.01 -11.08 13.79
CA ASN A 70 0.34 -9.78 13.23
C ASN A 70 1.85 -9.60 13.08
N CYS A 71 2.62 -10.01 14.08
CA CYS A 71 4.08 -10.00 14.03
C CYS A 71 4.62 -10.91 12.92
N ASP A 72 4.10 -12.14 12.80
CA ASP A 72 4.52 -13.07 11.74
C ASP A 72 4.19 -12.53 10.34
N LEU A 73 3.00 -11.95 10.15
CA LEU A 73 2.60 -11.31 8.89
C LEU A 73 3.51 -10.13 8.55
N LEU A 74 3.85 -9.29 9.53
CA LEU A 74 4.73 -8.14 9.34
C LEU A 74 6.14 -8.58 8.95
N ARG A 75 6.71 -9.59 9.61
CA ARG A 75 8.04 -10.15 9.29
C ARG A 75 8.14 -10.79 7.91
N ARG A 76 7.00 -11.26 7.38
CA ARG A 76 6.91 -11.86 6.04
C ARG A 76 6.53 -10.84 4.97
N ASP A 77 6.52 -9.54 5.31
CA ASP A 77 6.09 -8.46 4.43
C ASP A 77 4.68 -8.68 3.84
N GLN A 78 3.81 -9.40 4.54
CA GLN A 78 2.43 -9.68 4.09
C GLN A 78 1.44 -8.58 4.49
N VAL A 79 1.84 -7.70 5.40
CA VAL A 79 1.11 -6.50 5.80
C VAL A 79 2.09 -5.34 5.99
N ASP A 80 1.65 -4.12 5.70
CA ASP A 80 2.48 -2.91 5.85
C ASP A 80 2.39 -2.31 7.25
N LEU A 81 1.26 -2.52 7.93
CA LEU A 81 0.91 -1.89 9.20
C LEU A 81 0.23 -2.91 10.11
N THR A 82 0.35 -2.76 11.43
CA THR A 82 -0.39 -3.63 12.35
C THR A 82 -0.62 -3.05 13.74
N TYR A 83 -1.73 -3.45 14.37
CA TYR A 83 -1.90 -3.35 15.81
C TYR A 83 -1.07 -4.43 16.53
N MET A 84 -0.42 -4.05 17.63
CA MET A 84 0.35 -5.00 18.41
C MET A 84 0.39 -4.62 19.89
N GLN A 85 0.32 -5.61 20.77
CA GLN A 85 0.60 -5.40 22.19
C GLN A 85 2.11 -5.20 22.39
N ASN A 86 2.47 -4.29 23.28
CA ASN A 86 3.87 -3.89 23.52
C ASN A 86 4.79 -5.04 23.95
N ASN A 87 4.28 -6.01 24.71
CA ASN A 87 5.04 -7.19 25.15
C ASN A 87 5.42 -8.10 23.97
N ILE A 88 4.53 -8.26 22.98
CA ILE A 88 4.78 -9.04 21.77
C ILE A 88 5.64 -8.25 20.79
N ALA A 89 5.44 -6.93 20.67
CA ALA A 89 6.22 -6.09 19.78
C ALA A 89 7.73 -6.13 20.08
N ARG A 90 8.14 -6.33 21.34
CA ARG A 90 9.55 -6.50 21.73
C ARG A 90 10.15 -7.83 21.28
N GLN A 91 9.30 -8.81 21.00
CA GLN A 91 9.66 -10.14 20.52
C GLN A 91 9.40 -10.27 19.03
N CYS A 92 8.94 -9.17 18.40
CA CYS A 92 8.84 -8.98 16.97
C CYS A 92 10.17 -8.39 16.47
#